data_AF-A0A7K0N0P7-F1
#
_entry.id   AF-A0A7K0N0P7-F1
#
_cell.length_a   1.000
_cell.length_b   1.000
_cell.length_c   1.000
_cell.angle_alpha   90.00
_cell.angle_beta   90.00
_cell.angle_gamma   90.00
#
_symmetry.space_group_name_H-M   'P 1'
#
loop_
_entity.id
_entity.type
_entity.pdbx_description
1 polymer ?
#
loop_
_entity_poly.entity_id
_entity_poly.type
_entity_poly.pdbx_seq_one_letter_code
_entity_poly.pdbx_strand_id
1 'polypeptide(L)'
;MVHMGDLGSGLIAKLARNVVQYGSWLAAFEGQRIAEAAGIELSKLAAVIRASDAKIGGASTLMFRPTVAPMGPDDHEGLVGAMRAAAELAQKDLATALQTAAQLGLELPGALVTQKYCDSIFGVGEVL
;
A
#
# COMPACT_ATOMS: atom_id res chain seq x y z
N MET A 1 23.01 3.83 -10.93
CA MET A 1 23.66 3.29 -9.70
C MET A 1 23.40 4.30 -8.59
N VAL A 2 22.89 3.87 -7.44
CA VAL A 2 22.57 4.77 -6.31
C VAL A 2 23.47 4.40 -5.13
N HIS A 3 24.16 5.38 -4.56
CA HIS A 3 25.02 5.19 -3.39
C HIS A 3 24.16 5.25 -2.12
N MET A 4 24.10 4.14 -1.38
CA MET A 4 23.21 3.99 -0.21
C MET A 4 23.85 4.43 1.11
N GLY A 5 25.08 4.96 1.09
CA GLY A 5 25.86 5.31 2.27
C GLY A 5 27.05 4.38 2.47
N ASP A 6 27.53 4.28 3.70
CA ASP A 6 28.74 3.53 4.05
C ASP A 6 28.63 2.02 3.76
N LEU A 7 29.77 1.33 3.83
CA LEU A 7 29.85 -0.13 3.67
C LEU A 7 28.82 -0.83 4.58
N GLY A 8 28.00 -1.69 3.99
CA GLY A 8 26.90 -2.39 4.67
C GLY A 8 25.51 -1.78 4.40
N SER A 9 25.43 -0.49 4.06
CA SER A 9 24.15 0.19 3.77
C SER A 9 23.43 -0.40 2.55
N GLY A 10 24.18 -0.92 1.57
CA GLY A 10 23.61 -1.60 0.41
C GLY A 10 22.85 -2.89 0.74
N LEU A 11 23.31 -3.65 1.74
CA LEU A 11 22.61 -4.86 2.18
C LEU A 11 21.30 -4.50 2.90
N ILE A 12 21.35 -3.52 3.80
CA ILE A 12 20.15 -3.03 4.51
C ILE A 12 19.12 -2.48 3.52
N ALA A 13 19.54 -1.67 2.54
CA ALA A 13 18.66 -1.17 1.50
C ALA A 13 18.00 -2.30 0.70
N LYS A 14 18.74 -3.38 0.40
CA LYS A 14 18.18 -4.58 -0.25
C LYS A 14 17.12 -5.26 0.61
N LEU A 15 17.36 -5.41 1.91
CA LEU A 15 16.39 -6.02 2.82
C LEU A 15 15.11 -5.18 2.92
N ALA A 16 15.23 -3.86 3.07
CA ALA A 16 14.09 -2.95 3.07
C ALA A 16 13.28 -3.05 1.77
N ARG A 17 13.95 -3.01 0.61
CA ARG A 17 13.31 -3.20 -0.69
C ARG A 17 12.60 -4.55 -0.80
N ASN A 18 13.19 -5.62 -0.25
CA ASN A 18 12.59 -6.95 -0.30
C ASN A 18 11.31 -7.03 0.55
N VAL A 19 11.25 -6.36 1.70
CA VAL A 19 10.01 -6.25 2.49
C VAL A 19 8.91 -5.61 1.66
N VAL A 20 9.21 -4.49 0.97
CA VAL A 20 8.25 -3.84 0.05
C VAL A 20 7.80 -4.81 -1.04
N GLN A 21 8.74 -5.47 -1.71
CA GLN A 21 8.44 -6.39 -2.81
C GLN A 21 7.52 -7.55 -2.38
N TYR A 22 7.86 -8.23 -1.29
CA TYR A 22 7.10 -9.40 -0.84
C TYR A 22 5.75 -9.01 -0.26
N GLY A 23 5.65 -7.86 0.43
CA GLY A 23 4.37 -7.29 0.87
C GLY A 23 3.46 -6.94 -0.30
N SER A 24 4.00 -6.31 -1.36
CA SER A 24 3.23 -6.03 -2.59
C SER A 24 2.76 -7.31 -3.30
N TRP A 25 3.56 -8.37 -3.29
CA TRP A 25 3.15 -9.66 -3.85
C TRP A 25 2.05 -10.34 -3.03
N LEU A 26 2.08 -10.24 -1.70
CA LEU A 26 0.97 -10.70 -0.86
C LEU A 26 -0.32 -9.93 -1.17
N ALA A 27 -0.25 -8.60 -1.27
CA ALA A 27 -1.40 -7.78 -1.62
C ALA A 27 -1.95 -8.13 -3.01
N ALA A 28 -1.08 -8.34 -4.01
CA ALA A 28 -1.47 -8.77 -5.34
C ALA A 28 -2.12 -10.16 -5.35
N PHE A 29 -1.61 -11.09 -4.53
CA PHE A 29 -2.21 -12.42 -4.36
C PHE A 29 -3.60 -12.34 -3.73
N GLU A 30 -3.77 -11.57 -2.66
CA GLU A 30 -5.08 -11.36 -2.03
C GLU A 30 -6.10 -10.71 -2.98
N GLY A 31 -5.69 -9.70 -3.75
CA GLY A 31 -6.54 -9.11 -4.79
C GLY A 31 -6.93 -10.10 -5.90
N GLN A 32 -6.01 -10.99 -6.31
CA GLN A 32 -6.31 -12.05 -7.27
C GLN A 32 -7.32 -13.06 -6.73
N ARG A 33 -7.30 -13.37 -5.42
CA ARG A 33 -8.29 -14.28 -4.82
C ARG A 33 -9.70 -13.70 -4.91
N ILE A 34 -9.89 -12.41 -4.64
CA ILE A 34 -11.19 -11.74 -4.82
C ILE A 34 -11.61 -11.83 -6.29
N ALA A 35 -10.70 -11.49 -7.21
CA ALA A 35 -10.97 -11.48 -8.63
C ALA A 35 -11.35 -12.86 -9.19
N GLU A 36 -10.58 -13.91 -8.84
CA GLU A 36 -10.85 -15.28 -9.25
C GLU A 36 -12.21 -15.76 -8.74
N ALA A 37 -12.52 -15.54 -7.47
CA ALA A 37 -13.82 -15.90 -6.89
C ALA A 37 -15.00 -15.13 -7.52
N ALA A 38 -14.75 -13.94 -8.06
CA ALA A 38 -15.73 -13.13 -8.79
C ALA A 38 -15.78 -13.43 -10.31
N GLY A 39 -15.01 -14.41 -10.80
CA GLY A 39 -14.95 -14.75 -12.24
C GLY A 39 -14.19 -13.74 -13.11
N ILE A 40 -13.34 -12.91 -12.52
CA ILE A 40 -12.51 -11.93 -13.22
C ILE A 40 -11.21 -12.59 -13.68
N GLU A 41 -10.90 -12.46 -14.97
CA GLU A 41 -9.67 -12.99 -15.54
C GLU A 41 -8.44 -12.27 -14.95
N LEU A 42 -7.53 -13.03 -14.31
CA LEU A 42 -6.37 -12.47 -13.62
C LEU A 42 -5.42 -11.70 -14.56
N SER A 43 -5.37 -12.07 -15.84
CA SER A 43 -4.59 -11.36 -16.86
C SER A 43 -5.09 -9.91 -17.05
N LYS A 44 -6.42 -9.71 -17.01
CA LYS A 44 -7.08 -8.40 -17.13
C LYS A 44 -6.88 -7.57 -15.89
N LEU A 45 -7.02 -8.18 -14.70
CA LEU A 45 -6.68 -7.52 -13.43
C LEU A 45 -5.22 -7.01 -13.46
N ALA A 46 -4.29 -7.88 -13.85
CA ALA A 46 -2.88 -7.52 -13.92
C ALA A 46 -2.60 -6.41 -14.95
N ALA A 47 -3.32 -6.38 -16.08
CA ALA A 47 -3.21 -5.31 -17.06
C ALA A 47 -3.68 -3.95 -16.50
N VAL A 48 -4.80 -3.92 -15.77
CA VAL A 48 -5.32 -2.70 -15.13
C VAL A 48 -4.36 -2.20 -14.06
N ILE A 49 -3.84 -3.09 -13.20
CA ILE A 49 -2.89 -2.73 -12.15
C ILE A 49 -1.61 -2.13 -12.78
N ARG A 50 -1.01 -2.78 -13.78
CA ARG A 50 0.18 -2.26 -14.45
C ARG A 50 -0.05 -0.89 -15.12
N ALA A 51 -1.21 -0.70 -15.74
CA ALA A 51 -1.57 0.58 -16.36
C ALA A 51 -1.76 1.69 -15.31
N SER A 52 -2.24 1.35 -14.11
CA SER A 52 -2.34 2.27 -12.98
C SER A 52 -0.96 2.59 -12.41
N ASP A 53 -0.15 1.58 -12.10
CA ASP A 53 1.20 1.72 -11.54
C ASP A 53 2.10 2.62 -12.41
N ALA A 54 1.99 2.49 -13.74
CA ALA A 54 2.73 3.34 -14.68
C ALA A 54 2.39 4.84 -14.56
N LYS A 55 1.20 5.18 -14.04
CA LYS A 55 0.75 6.58 -13.86
C LYS A 55 1.02 7.10 -12.46
N ILE A 56 0.80 6.28 -11.44
CA ILE A 56 0.82 6.75 -10.03
C ILE A 56 2.05 6.29 -9.25
N GLY A 57 2.82 5.30 -9.73
CA GLY A 57 4.08 4.84 -9.12
C GLY A 57 4.00 3.57 -8.28
N GLY A 58 2.83 2.93 -8.19
CA GLY A 58 2.62 1.66 -7.48
C GLY A 58 3.03 1.69 -6.01
N ALA A 59 3.71 0.66 -5.53
CA ALA A 59 4.10 0.53 -4.11
C ALA A 59 5.01 1.66 -3.59
N SER A 60 5.65 2.41 -4.50
CA SER A 60 6.53 3.54 -4.12
C SER A 60 5.82 4.89 -4.05
N THR A 61 4.53 4.99 -4.43
CA THR A 61 3.78 6.25 -4.51
C THR A 61 3.83 7.08 -3.23
N LEU A 62 3.82 6.44 -2.05
CA LEU A 62 3.83 7.13 -0.74
C LEU A 62 5.25 7.33 -0.17
N MET A 63 6.30 6.90 -0.86
CA MET A 63 7.69 7.01 -0.42
C MET A 63 8.33 8.38 -0.77
N PHE A 64 7.55 9.46 -0.69
CA PHE A 64 8.01 10.82 -0.98
C PHE A 64 8.33 11.64 0.28
N ARG A 65 7.93 11.15 1.47
CA ARG A 65 8.18 11.81 2.75
C ARG A 65 9.63 11.56 3.21
N PRO A 66 10.27 12.54 3.89
CA PRO A 66 11.64 12.37 4.40
C PRO A 66 11.74 11.38 5.57
N THR A 67 10.62 11.08 6.23
CA THR A 67 10.50 10.16 7.37
C THR A 67 9.12 9.51 7.38
N VAL A 68 8.99 8.37 8.06
CA VAL A 68 7.70 7.70 8.30
C VAL A 68 6.91 8.30 9.47
N ALA A 69 7.49 9.24 10.22
CA ALA A 69 6.82 9.95 11.30
C ALA A 69 5.50 10.60 10.83
N PRO A 70 4.50 10.75 11.71
CA PRO A 70 3.24 11.39 11.34
C PRO A 70 3.51 12.83 10.89
N MET A 71 2.75 13.30 9.91
CA MET A 71 2.81 14.70 9.49
C MET A 71 2.36 15.60 10.62
N GLY A 72 3.10 16.68 10.83
CA GLY A 72 2.93 17.64 11.90
C GLY A 72 2.46 19.02 11.42
N PRO A 73 2.40 20.00 12.34
CA PRO A 73 1.99 21.37 12.04
C PRO A 73 2.88 22.09 11.03
N ASP A 74 4.13 21.65 10.88
CA ASP A 74 5.12 22.26 9.97
C ASP A 74 5.02 21.70 8.53
N ASP A 75 4.24 20.63 8.31
CA ASP A 75 4.01 20.08 6.98
C ASP A 75 2.98 20.93 6.21
N HIS A 76 3.11 20.95 4.88
CA HIS A 76 2.22 21.72 4.00
C HIS A 76 0.74 21.30 4.18
N GLU A 77 -0.12 22.22 4.63
CA GLU A 77 -1.51 21.94 4.98
C GLU A 77 -2.29 21.22 3.86
N GLY A 78 -2.12 21.65 2.61
CA GLY A 78 -2.78 21.03 1.47
C GLY A 78 -2.36 19.57 1.24
N LEU A 79 -1.12 19.22 1.58
CA LEU A 79 -0.63 17.84 1.51
C LEU A 79 -1.21 16.99 2.64
N VAL A 80 -1.22 17.52 3.87
CA VAL A 80 -1.81 16.85 5.04
C VAL A 80 -3.30 16.57 4.78
N GLY A 81 -4.03 17.56 4.27
CA GLY A 81 -5.44 17.41 3.89
C GLY A 81 -5.65 16.34 2.81
N ALA A 82 -4.81 16.34 1.76
CA ALA A 82 -4.88 15.32 0.72
C ALA A 82 -4.61 13.90 1.25
N MET A 83 -3.65 13.73 2.15
CA MET A 83 -3.34 12.44 2.77
C MET A 83 -4.43 11.95 3.72
N ARG A 84 -5.08 12.86 4.48
CA ARG A 84 -6.27 12.51 5.28
C ARG A 84 -7.41 12.01 4.40
N ALA A 85 -7.73 12.74 3.34
CA ALA A 85 -8.77 12.34 2.40
C ALA A 85 -8.45 11.00 1.71
N ALA A 86 -7.18 10.77 1.35
CA ALA A 86 -6.74 9.50 0.77
C ALA A 86 -6.83 8.34 1.77
N ALA A 87 -6.49 8.56 3.05
CA ALA A 87 -6.64 7.57 4.11
C ALA A 87 -8.11 7.19 4.35
N GLU A 88 -9.01 8.17 4.41
CA GLU A 88 -10.46 7.94 4.54
C GLU A 88 -11.03 7.14 3.36
N LEU A 89 -10.61 7.46 2.14
CA LEU A 89 -11.00 6.72 0.95
C LEU A 89 -10.49 5.27 1.00
N ALA A 90 -9.21 5.07 1.35
CA ALA A 90 -8.62 3.74 1.47
C ALA A 90 -9.28 2.90 2.57
N GLN A 91 -9.59 3.49 3.74
CA GLN A 91 -10.35 2.83 4.81
C GLN A 91 -11.70 2.27 4.30
N LYS A 92 -12.46 3.10 3.56
CA LYS A 92 -13.75 2.73 3.00
C LYS A 92 -13.63 1.63 1.95
N ASP A 93 -12.66 1.74 1.06
CA ASP A 93 -12.45 0.76 -0.01
C ASP A 93 -11.98 -0.58 0.56
N LEU A 94 -11.08 -0.57 1.55
CA LEU A 94 -10.63 -1.77 2.27
C LEU A 94 -11.77 -2.42 3.05
N ALA A 95 -12.64 -1.65 3.72
CA ALA A 95 -13.82 -2.18 4.39
C ALA A 95 -14.75 -2.91 3.41
N THR A 96 -14.97 -2.30 2.24
CA THR A 96 -15.80 -2.89 1.18
C THR A 96 -15.16 -4.15 0.60
N ALA A 97 -13.85 -4.14 0.37
CA ALA A 97 -13.10 -5.30 -0.10
C ALA A 97 -13.15 -6.47 0.89
N LEU A 98 -12.95 -6.20 2.19
CA LEU A 98 -13.03 -7.21 3.26
C LEU A 98 -14.44 -7.78 3.39
N GLN A 99 -15.48 -6.96 3.32
CA GLN A 99 -16.86 -7.43 3.32
C GLN A 99 -17.16 -8.31 2.10
N THR A 100 -16.69 -7.91 0.92
CA THR A 100 -16.86 -8.68 -0.33
C THR A 100 -16.14 -10.02 -0.24
N ALA A 101 -14.90 -10.02 0.27
CA ALA A 101 -14.14 -11.25 0.48
C ALA A 101 -14.86 -12.21 1.44
N ALA A 102 -15.41 -11.71 2.54
CA ALA A 102 -16.19 -12.52 3.47
C ALA A 102 -17.43 -13.16 2.81
N GLN A 103 -18.14 -12.43 1.95
CA GLN A 103 -19.27 -12.98 1.17
C GLN A 103 -18.86 -14.10 0.20
N LEU A 104 -17.62 -14.04 -0.28
CA LEU A 104 -17.01 -15.06 -1.15
C LEU A 104 -16.33 -16.20 -0.35
N GLY A 105 -16.40 -16.18 0.98
CA GLY A 105 -15.75 -17.17 1.85
C GLY A 105 -14.22 -17.06 1.89
N LEU A 106 -13.68 -15.86 1.66
CA LEU A 106 -12.25 -15.59 1.61
C LEU A 106 -11.79 -14.80 2.84
N GLU A 107 -10.64 -15.19 3.38
CA GLU A 107 -9.90 -14.41 4.39
C GLU A 107 -8.72 -13.68 3.73
N LEU A 108 -8.58 -12.38 4.03
CA LEU A 108 -7.55 -11.48 3.51
C LEU A 108 -6.77 -10.83 4.68
N PRO A 109 -5.90 -11.58 5.39
CA PRO A 109 -5.15 -11.05 6.52
C PRO A 109 -4.28 -9.83 6.18
N GLY A 110 -3.72 -9.75 4.98
CA GLY A 110 -2.94 -8.60 4.52
C GLY A 110 -3.80 -7.34 4.41
N ALA A 111 -4.97 -7.44 3.77
CA ALA A 111 -5.94 -6.36 3.69
C ALA A 111 -6.44 -5.91 5.07
N LEU A 112 -6.67 -6.84 6.01
CA LEU A 112 -7.09 -6.53 7.38
C LEU A 112 -6.03 -5.72 8.13
N VAL A 113 -4.76 -6.14 8.06
CA VAL A 113 -3.64 -5.41 8.67
C VAL A 113 -3.47 -4.05 7.99
N THR A 114 -3.63 -3.97 6.67
CA THR A 114 -3.58 -2.71 5.93
C THR A 114 -4.67 -1.74 6.40
N GLN A 115 -5.90 -2.21 6.60
CA GLN A 115 -6.99 -1.38 7.13
C GLN A 115 -6.69 -0.89 8.55
N LYS A 116 -6.22 -1.78 9.43
CA LYS A 116 -5.88 -1.44 10.83
C LYS A 116 -4.87 -0.29 10.92
N TYR A 117 -3.93 -0.22 9.97
CA TYR A 117 -2.84 0.75 9.98
C TYR A 117 -2.94 1.79 8.86
N CYS A 118 -4.13 1.98 8.29
CA CYS A 118 -4.33 2.84 7.12
C CYS A 118 -3.83 4.26 7.38
N ASP A 119 -4.20 4.87 8.50
CA ASP A 119 -3.80 6.23 8.84
C ASP A 119 -2.27 6.38 8.97
N SER A 120 -1.59 5.36 9.51
CA SER A 120 -0.12 5.31 9.61
C SER A 120 0.54 5.27 8.23
N ILE A 121 -0.01 4.50 7.29
CA ILE A 121 0.49 4.39 5.90
C ILE A 121 0.48 5.75 5.20
N PHE A 122 -0.59 6.52 5.41
CA PHE A 122 -0.73 7.87 4.87
C PHE A 122 -0.06 8.96 5.72
N GLY A 123 0.58 8.61 6.84
CA GLY A 123 1.29 9.55 7.71
C GLY A 123 0.38 10.47 8.51
N VAL A 124 -0.87 10.10 8.73
CA VAL A 124 -1.87 10.90 9.48
C VAL A 124 -2.32 10.23 10.79
N GLY A 125 -1.74 9.08 11.12
CA GLY A 125 -1.90 8.36 12.40
C GLY A 125 -0.54 8.01 13.03
N GLU A 126 -0.55 7.37 14.20
CA GLU A 126 0.66 6.96 14.93
C GLU A 126 1.52 5.96 14.12
N VAL A 127 2.82 5.89 14.40
CA VAL A 127 3.74 4.94 13.74
C VAL A 127 3.50 3.52 14.29
N LEU A 128 3.66 2.52 13.40
CA LEU A 128 3.56 1.08 13.69
C LEU A 128 4.43 0.60 14.85
#